data_AF-U2JWA2-F1
#
_entry.id   AF-U2JWA2-F1
#
_cell.length_a   1.000
_cell.length_b   1.000
_cell.length_c   1.000
_cell.angle_alpha   90.00
_cell.angle_beta   90.00
_cell.angle_gamma   90.00
#
_symmetry.space_group_name_H-M   'P 1'
#
loop_
_entity.id
_entity.type
_entity.pdbx_description
1 polymer ?
#
loop_
_entity_poly.entity_id
_entity_poly.type
_entity_poly.pdbx_seq_one_letter_code
_entity_poly.pdbx_strand_id
1 'polypeptide(L)'
;MIYVRIRNKILPVRRDHMICKECGLKIEGLTRICPHCGERALIDDELDTWSFLSDTAAKHKRDMPEEIALNEPAAIPEERAAQIDGLQRMRGYFIQHNNLYQVLEDLNYIEEGVSRPSFALWLLVGGLVSALVYLPLSPFLPNFIWAYYFVLWGAIATIGYLRAGRRYEQRKAEYALLRRHAQNDLHAMYNACADCFLPLAWTPPPLINRMLEALQSGETSSVGEYILKNEPNSGKKLAA
;
A
#
# COMPACT_ATOMS: atom_id res chain seq x y z
N MET A 1 -26.79 -12.96 -6.04
CA MET A 1 -26.99 -11.61 -6.57
C MET A 1 -26.65 -10.64 -5.46
N ILE A 2 -25.55 -9.91 -5.58
CA ILE A 2 -25.11 -8.97 -4.54
C ILE A 2 -25.39 -7.57 -5.07
N TYR A 3 -26.15 -6.78 -4.30
CA TYR A 3 -26.45 -5.39 -4.63
C TYR A 3 -25.62 -4.50 -3.71
N VAL A 4 -24.82 -3.61 -4.30
CA VAL A 4 -24.08 -2.58 -3.56
C VAL A 4 -24.67 -1.23 -3.97
N ARG A 5 -25.06 -0.41 -2.98
CA ARG A 5 -25.71 0.88 -3.20
C ARG A 5 -24.67 1.99 -3.05
N ILE A 6 -24.32 2.64 -4.16
CA ILE A 6 -23.54 3.88 -4.18
C ILE A 6 -24.31 4.91 -4.99
N ARG A 7 -24.53 6.11 -4.41
CA ARG A 7 -25.26 7.25 -5.00
C ARG A 7 -26.57 6.88 -5.72
N ASN A 8 -27.47 6.25 -4.98
CA ASN A 8 -28.89 6.15 -5.30
C ASN A 8 -29.32 5.44 -6.61
N LYS A 9 -28.50 4.52 -7.14
CA LYS A 9 -28.96 3.53 -8.14
C LYS A 9 -28.54 2.11 -7.72
N ILE A 10 -29.41 1.15 -8.01
CA ILE A 10 -29.18 -0.29 -7.82
C ILE A 10 -28.85 -0.85 -9.21
N LEU A 11 -27.63 -1.36 -9.43
CA LEU A 11 -27.21 -1.92 -10.71
C LEU A 11 -26.83 -3.40 -10.57
N PRO A 12 -27.29 -4.29 -11.46
CA PRO A 12 -26.90 -5.69 -11.48
C PRO A 12 -25.48 -5.84 -12.04
N VAL A 13 -24.63 -6.59 -11.33
CA VAL A 13 -23.24 -6.85 -11.73
C VAL A 13 -23.22 -7.91 -12.85
N ARG A 14 -22.99 -7.46 -14.09
CA ARG A 14 -22.55 -8.31 -15.21
C ARG A 14 -21.03 -8.16 -15.35
N ARG A 15 -20.29 -9.27 -15.34
CA ARG A 15 -18.82 -9.30 -15.52
C ARG A 15 -18.51 -9.09 -17.00
N ASP A 16 -18.19 -7.86 -17.40
CA ASP A 16 -17.53 -7.52 -18.68
C ASP A 16 -16.96 -6.10 -18.55
N HIS A 17 -15.94 -5.91 -17.73
CA HIS A 17 -15.33 -4.58 -17.52
C HIS A 17 -13.87 -4.60 -17.95
N MET A 18 -13.52 -3.80 -18.96
CA MET A 18 -12.13 -3.53 -19.34
C MET A 18 -11.64 -2.31 -18.55
N ILE A 19 -10.50 -2.45 -17.87
CA ILE A 19 -9.91 -1.40 -17.04
C ILE A 19 -8.57 -1.00 -17.67
N CYS A 20 -8.38 0.30 -17.84
CA CYS A 20 -7.13 0.87 -18.31
C CYS A 20 -6.00 0.62 -17.30
N LYS A 21 -4.92 -0.06 -17.71
CA LYS A 21 -3.79 -0.42 -16.84
C LYS A 21 -3.09 0.79 -16.20
N GLU A 22 -2.97 1.89 -16.93
CA GLU A 22 -2.21 3.07 -16.49
C GLU A 22 -3.10 4.11 -15.77
N CYS A 23 -4.39 4.15 -16.10
CA CYS A 23 -5.27 5.22 -15.65
C CYS A 23 -6.41 4.76 -14.73
N GLY A 24 -6.59 3.44 -14.54
CA GLY A 24 -7.65 2.88 -13.70
C GLY A 24 -9.08 3.18 -14.18
N LEU A 25 -9.23 3.86 -15.31
CA LEU A 25 -10.53 4.25 -15.85
C LEU A 25 -11.27 3.00 -16.32
N LYS A 26 -12.50 2.85 -15.81
CA LYS A 26 -13.43 1.82 -16.23
C LYS A 26 -14.00 2.21 -17.59
N ILE A 27 -13.61 1.51 -18.65
CA ILE A 27 -14.05 1.81 -20.02
C ILE A 27 -15.34 1.05 -20.28
N GLU A 28 -16.44 1.79 -20.43
CA GLU A 28 -17.73 1.25 -20.83
C GLU A 28 -17.83 1.27 -22.36
N GLY A 29 -17.44 0.16 -22.99
CA GLY A 29 -17.49 -0.01 -24.45
C GLY A 29 -16.39 -0.92 -24.98
N LEU A 30 -16.62 -1.57 -26.14
CA LEU A 30 -15.69 -2.47 -26.83
C LEU A 30 -14.49 -1.74 -27.50
N THR A 31 -14.12 -0.55 -27.03
CA THR A 31 -13.01 0.21 -27.60
C THR A 31 -11.69 -0.25 -26.97
N ARG A 32 -10.85 -0.91 -27.78
CA ARG A 32 -9.52 -1.44 -27.40
C ARG A 32 -8.49 -0.37 -27.04
N ILE A 33 -8.85 0.91 -27.08
CA ILE A 33 -7.95 2.04 -26.86
C ILE A 33 -8.59 2.94 -25.82
N CYS A 34 -7.84 3.26 -24.78
CA CYS A 34 -8.28 4.17 -23.74
C CYS A 34 -8.43 5.58 -24.31
N PRO A 35 -9.62 6.22 -24.23
CA PRO A 35 -9.83 7.57 -24.76
C PRO A 35 -9.09 8.65 -23.94
N HIS A 36 -8.57 8.31 -22.76
CA HIS A 36 -7.88 9.25 -21.88
C HIS A 36 -6.36 9.24 -22.03
N CYS A 37 -5.75 8.07 -22.26
CA CYS A 37 -4.29 7.95 -22.39
C CYS A 37 -3.82 7.42 -23.74
N GLY A 38 -4.72 7.03 -24.65
CA GLY A 38 -4.39 6.48 -25.98
C GLY A 38 -3.82 5.06 -25.97
N GLU A 39 -3.66 4.45 -24.79
CA GLU A 39 -3.03 3.14 -24.62
C GLU A 39 -4.05 1.99 -24.73
N ARG A 40 -3.58 0.78 -25.07
CA ARG A 40 -4.47 -0.36 -25.33
C ARG A 40 -5.15 -0.85 -24.03
N ALA A 41 -6.48 -0.88 -24.02
CA ALA A 41 -7.27 -1.46 -22.93
C ALA A 41 -7.20 -3.00 -23.02
N LEU A 42 -6.70 -3.65 -21.97
CA LEU A 42 -6.55 -5.10 -21.91
C LEU A 42 -7.70 -5.73 -21.11
N ILE A 43 -8.19 -6.86 -21.59
CA ILE A 43 -9.20 -7.69 -20.90
C ILE A 43 -8.49 -8.36 -19.71
N ASP A 44 -9.12 -8.33 -18.53
CA ASP A 44 -8.56 -8.79 -17.24
C ASP A 44 -8.01 -10.24 -17.31
N ASP A 45 -8.56 -11.07 -18.20
CA ASP A 45 -8.19 -12.48 -18.35
C ASP A 45 -7.01 -12.74 -19.33
N GLU A 46 -6.65 -11.79 -20.21
CA GLU A 46 -5.53 -11.97 -21.17
C GLU A 46 -4.18 -11.44 -20.67
N LEU A 47 -4.18 -10.56 -19.67
CA LEU A 47 -2.96 -10.08 -18.99
C LEU A 47 -2.23 -11.23 -18.27
N ASP A 48 -2.95 -12.28 -17.91
CA ASP A 48 -2.49 -13.35 -17.03
C ASP A 48 -1.71 -14.48 -17.76
N THR A 49 -1.69 -14.47 -19.10
CA THR A 49 -1.03 -15.51 -19.88
C THR A 49 0.37 -15.10 -20.36
N TRP A 50 0.66 -13.81 -20.50
CA TRP A 50 1.93 -13.30 -21.06
C TRP A 50 2.75 -12.42 -20.11
N SER A 51 2.18 -11.99 -18.98
CA SER A 51 2.88 -11.20 -17.93
C SER A 51 3.99 -11.96 -17.19
N PHE A 52 4.16 -13.26 -17.42
CA PHE A 52 5.27 -14.04 -16.87
C PHE A 52 6.61 -13.83 -17.60
N LEU A 53 6.58 -13.26 -18.82
CA LEU A 53 7.74 -12.96 -19.65
C LEU A 53 8.19 -11.49 -19.55
N SER A 54 7.28 -10.58 -19.15
CA SER A 54 7.63 -9.17 -18.98
C SER A 54 8.25 -8.94 -17.61
N ASP A 55 9.49 -8.44 -17.61
CA ASP A 55 10.19 -8.02 -16.40
C ASP A 55 9.69 -6.64 -15.95
N THR A 56 8.42 -6.59 -15.53
CA THR A 56 7.77 -5.39 -15.01
C THR A 56 8.47 -4.87 -13.77
N ALA A 57 9.06 -5.74 -12.94
CA ALA A 57 9.86 -5.32 -11.79
C ALA A 57 11.08 -4.47 -12.21
N ALA A 58 11.80 -4.89 -13.25
CA ALA A 58 12.92 -4.10 -13.79
C ALA A 58 12.47 -2.80 -14.48
N LYS A 59 11.26 -2.75 -15.06
CA LYS A 59 10.66 -1.51 -15.55
C LYS A 59 10.36 -0.56 -14.38
N HIS A 60 9.70 -1.06 -13.34
CA HIS A 60 9.34 -0.27 -12.16
C HIS A 60 10.56 0.28 -11.42
N LYS A 61 11.66 -0.47 -11.38
CA LYS A 61 12.92 0.03 -10.82
C LYS A 61 13.54 1.17 -11.64
N ARG A 62 13.36 1.17 -12.97
CA ARG A 62 13.84 2.24 -13.87
C ARG A 62 12.97 3.49 -13.81
N ASP A 63 11.67 3.30 -13.65
CA ASP A 63 10.68 4.38 -13.58
C ASP A 63 10.54 4.96 -12.15
N MET A 64 11.41 4.56 -11.21
CA MET A 64 11.38 5.00 -9.82
C MET A 64 11.68 6.50 -9.73
N PRO A 65 10.77 7.33 -9.19
CA PRO A 65 11.01 8.75 -9.05
C PRO A 65 12.07 9.03 -7.96
N GLU A 66 12.84 10.10 -8.17
CA GLU A 66 13.85 10.55 -7.21
C GLU A 66 13.23 10.96 -5.88
N GLU A 67 14.02 10.89 -4.79
CA GLU A 67 13.55 11.37 -3.49
C GLU A 67 13.37 12.87 -3.51
N ILE A 68 12.22 13.35 -3.08
CA ILE A 68 12.08 14.76 -2.73
C ILE A 68 12.66 14.94 -1.32
N ALA A 69 13.73 15.73 -1.19
CA ALA A 69 14.29 16.07 0.12
C ALA A 69 13.32 16.96 0.90
N LEU A 70 13.23 16.73 2.21
CA LEU A 70 12.44 17.57 3.11
C LEU A 70 13.18 18.88 3.40
N ASN A 71 12.45 19.99 3.38
CA ASN A 71 12.95 21.28 3.83
C ASN A 71 13.16 21.25 5.35
N GLU A 72 14.18 21.99 5.83
CA GLU A 72 14.37 22.17 7.26
C GLU A 72 13.17 22.92 7.87
N PRO A 73 12.66 22.48 9.03
CA PRO A 73 11.59 23.19 9.72
C PRO A 73 12.02 24.61 10.08
N ALA A 74 11.08 25.56 10.00
CA ALA A 74 11.27 26.91 10.48
C ALA A 74 11.54 26.94 11.99
N ALA A 75 12.18 28.01 12.46
CA ALA A 75 12.41 28.20 13.90
C ALA A 75 11.06 28.28 14.65
N ILE A 76 10.99 27.62 15.81
CA ILE A 76 9.81 27.67 16.67
C ILE A 76 9.67 29.10 17.24
N PRO A 77 8.50 29.76 17.10
CA PRO A 77 8.28 31.08 17.67
C PRO A 77 8.49 31.09 19.19
N GLU A 78 9.15 32.10 19.75
CA GLU A 78 9.39 32.20 21.20
C GLU A 78 8.09 32.46 21.99
N GLU A 79 7.15 33.19 21.39
CA GLU A 79 5.90 33.58 22.05
C GLU A 79 4.86 32.46 22.02
N ARG A 80 4.29 32.12 23.19
CA ARG A 80 3.25 31.07 23.32
C ARG A 80 2.01 31.36 22.48
N ALA A 81 1.57 32.62 22.40
CA ALA A 81 0.43 33.00 21.58
C ALA A 81 0.69 32.74 20.09
N ALA A 82 1.89 33.10 19.60
CA ALA A 82 2.32 32.84 18.23
C ALA A 82 2.47 31.33 17.94
N GLN A 83 2.90 30.53 18.92
CA GLN A 83 2.95 29.07 18.79
C GLN A 83 1.54 28.47 18.63
N ILE A 84 0.56 28.91 19.44
CA ILE A 84 -0.82 28.40 19.37
C ILE A 84 -1.47 28.79 18.03
N ASP A 85 -1.32 30.04 17.58
CA ASP A 85 -1.85 30.50 16.30
C ASP A 85 -1.22 29.73 15.12
N GLY A 86 0.11 29.56 15.14
CA GLY A 86 0.84 28.76 14.17
C GLY A 86 0.38 27.30 14.12
N LEU A 87 0.14 26.66 15.27
CA LEU A 87 -0.40 25.30 15.35
C LEU A 87 -1.84 25.20 14.81
N GLN A 88 -2.69 26.19 15.09
CA GLN A 88 -4.06 26.21 14.56
C GLN A 88 -4.08 26.35 13.03
N ARG A 89 -3.21 27.20 12.48
CA ARG A 89 -3.01 27.34 11.03
C ARG A 89 -2.55 26.03 10.40
N MET A 90 -1.52 25.41 10.95
CA MET A 90 -1.00 24.12 10.48
C MET A 90 -2.04 23.01 10.58
N ARG A 91 -2.81 22.96 11.68
CA ARG A 91 -3.92 22.02 11.85
C ARG A 91 -4.89 22.10 10.66
N GLY A 92 -5.33 23.30 10.29
CA GLY A 92 -6.22 23.50 9.14
C GLY A 92 -5.63 22.97 7.84
N TYR A 93 -4.35 23.27 7.58
CA TYR A 93 -3.63 22.83 6.39
C TYR A 93 -3.49 21.31 6.30
N PHE A 94 -3.08 20.64 7.38
CA PHE A 94 -2.86 19.19 7.40
C PHE A 94 -4.16 18.39 7.45
N ILE A 95 -5.24 18.93 8.03
CA ILE A 95 -6.57 18.29 7.95
C ILE A 95 -7.03 18.20 6.50
N GLN A 96 -6.81 19.24 5.68
CA GLN A 96 -7.17 19.23 4.26
C GLN A 96 -6.45 18.12 3.48
N HIS A 97 -5.22 17.78 3.88
CA HIS A 97 -4.37 16.78 3.23
C HIS A 97 -4.24 15.48 4.03
N ASN A 98 -5.16 15.22 4.97
CA ASN A 98 -5.13 14.03 5.82
C ASN A 98 -5.20 12.72 5.02
N ASN A 99 -5.75 12.77 3.81
CA ASN A 99 -5.79 11.62 2.89
C ASN A 99 -4.39 11.09 2.54
N LEU A 100 -3.36 11.94 2.44
CA LEU A 100 -2.00 11.51 2.11
C LEU A 100 -1.38 10.66 3.23
N TYR A 101 -1.61 11.04 4.49
CA TYR A 101 -1.17 10.26 5.65
C TYR A 101 -1.88 8.91 5.70
N GLN A 102 -3.19 8.87 5.44
CA GLN A 102 -3.97 7.63 5.40
C GLN A 102 -3.50 6.69 4.29
N VAL A 103 -3.23 7.22 3.09
CA VAL A 103 -2.73 6.40 1.98
C VAL A 103 -1.39 5.76 2.32
N LEU A 104 -0.48 6.50 2.98
CA LEU A 104 0.80 5.93 3.40
C LEU A 104 0.65 4.89 4.51
N GLU A 105 -0.25 5.10 5.47
CA GLU A 105 -0.56 4.14 6.52
C GLU A 105 -1.17 2.85 5.94
N ASP A 106 -2.13 2.98 5.03
CA ASP A 106 -2.76 1.85 4.32
C ASP A 106 -1.73 1.07 3.50
N LEU A 107 -0.82 1.77 2.79
CA LEU A 107 0.24 1.13 2.02
C LEU A 107 1.22 0.37 2.94
N ASN A 108 1.59 0.94 4.08
CA ASN A 108 2.44 0.24 5.07
C ASN A 108 1.73 -1.00 5.62
N TYR A 109 0.44 -0.88 5.96
CA TYR A 109 -0.35 -2.01 6.46
C TYR A 109 -0.44 -3.15 5.44
N ILE A 110 -0.66 -2.82 4.16
CA ILE A 110 -0.68 -3.80 3.08
C ILE A 110 0.70 -4.46 2.93
N GLU A 111 1.78 -3.70 3.01
CA GLU A 111 3.15 -4.24 2.90
C GLU A 111 3.48 -5.22 4.04
N GLU A 112 3.10 -4.88 5.28
CA GLU A 112 3.28 -5.76 6.44
C GLU A 112 2.48 -7.07 6.31
N GLY A 113 1.31 -7.02 5.68
CA GLY A 113 0.47 -8.19 5.43
C GLY A 113 0.96 -9.11 4.30
N VAL A 114 1.87 -8.64 3.44
CA VAL A 114 2.31 -9.37 2.24
C VAL A 114 3.53 -10.25 2.53
N SER A 115 3.25 -11.50 2.92
CA SER A 115 4.29 -12.51 3.17
C SER A 115 4.75 -13.24 1.89
N ARG A 116 6.03 -13.61 1.85
CA ARG A 116 6.59 -14.41 0.76
C ARG A 116 6.01 -15.83 0.79
N PRO A 117 5.56 -16.40 -0.34
CA PRO A 117 5.10 -17.78 -0.36
C PRO A 117 6.24 -18.72 0.04
N SER A 118 6.05 -19.47 1.12
CA SER A 118 7.03 -20.47 1.55
C SER A 118 6.82 -21.77 0.79
N PHE A 119 7.91 -22.33 0.27
CA PHE A 119 7.87 -23.55 -0.52
C PHE A 119 7.36 -24.75 0.29
N ALA A 120 7.81 -24.86 1.55
CA ALA A 120 7.41 -25.94 2.44
C ALA A 120 5.90 -25.91 2.75
N LEU A 121 5.35 -24.76 3.16
CA LEU A 121 3.89 -24.67 3.41
C LEU A 121 3.10 -24.86 2.12
N TRP A 122 3.59 -24.35 0.98
CA TRP A 122 2.95 -24.53 -0.32
C TRP A 122 2.81 -26.01 -0.70
N LEU A 123 3.89 -26.78 -0.58
CA LEU A 123 3.86 -28.22 -0.83
C LEU A 123 3.03 -28.98 0.21
N LEU A 124 3.11 -28.61 1.49
CA LEU A 124 2.34 -29.29 2.53
C LEU A 124 0.83 -29.09 2.35
N VAL A 125 0.39 -27.84 2.16
CA VAL A 125 -1.02 -27.52 1.93
C VAL A 125 -1.50 -28.13 0.62
N GLY A 126 -0.74 -27.97 -0.46
CA GLY A 126 -1.07 -28.58 -1.74
C GLY A 126 -1.14 -30.11 -1.66
N GLY A 127 -0.25 -30.73 -0.89
CA GLY A 127 -0.15 -32.17 -0.73
C GLY A 127 -1.28 -32.73 0.11
N LEU A 128 -1.67 -32.02 1.18
CA LEU A 128 -2.84 -32.35 1.99
C LEU A 128 -4.13 -32.28 1.16
N VAL A 129 -4.32 -31.20 0.38
CA VAL A 129 -5.48 -31.07 -0.51
C VAL A 129 -5.49 -32.19 -1.55
N SER A 130 -4.33 -32.51 -2.13
CA SER A 130 -4.20 -33.60 -3.11
C SER A 130 -4.47 -34.98 -2.49
N ALA A 131 -3.97 -35.25 -1.29
CA ALA A 131 -4.25 -36.48 -0.56
C ALA A 131 -5.75 -36.60 -0.19
N LEU A 132 -6.38 -35.49 0.21
CA LEU A 132 -7.81 -35.44 0.50
C LEU A 132 -8.66 -35.84 -0.72
N VAL A 133 -8.23 -35.47 -1.93
CA VAL A 133 -8.89 -35.85 -3.19
C VAL A 133 -8.58 -37.32 -3.54
N TYR A 134 -7.33 -37.76 -3.38
CA TYR A 134 -6.90 -39.09 -3.77
C TYR A 134 -7.46 -40.21 -2.89
N LEU A 135 -7.44 -40.05 -1.57
CA LEU A 135 -7.87 -41.06 -0.60
C LEU A 135 -9.28 -41.65 -0.84
N PRO A 136 -10.35 -40.85 -1.07
CA PRO A 136 -11.68 -41.38 -1.35
C PRO A 136 -11.81 -42.05 -2.73
N LEU A 137 -10.95 -41.70 -3.68
CA LEU A 137 -10.90 -42.30 -5.02
C LEU A 137 -10.04 -43.58 -5.06
N SER A 138 -9.14 -43.76 -4.08
CA SER A 138 -8.22 -44.89 -4.01
C SER A 138 -8.84 -46.29 -4.08
N PRO A 139 -10.01 -46.61 -3.47
CA PRO A 139 -10.61 -47.95 -3.60
C PRO A 139 -11.12 -48.25 -5.01
N PHE A 140 -11.27 -47.24 -5.88
CA PHE A 140 -11.73 -47.39 -7.26
C PHE A 140 -10.59 -47.34 -8.28
N LEU A 141 -9.36 -47.06 -7.85
CA LEU A 141 -8.22 -46.84 -8.72
C LEU A 141 -7.13 -47.89 -8.48
N PRO A 142 -6.55 -48.50 -9.52
CA PRO A 142 -5.43 -49.43 -9.34
C PRO A 142 -4.22 -48.77 -8.66
N ASN A 143 -3.53 -49.54 -7.81
CA ASN A 143 -2.40 -49.11 -6.98
C ASN A 143 -1.22 -48.47 -7.73
N PHE A 144 -1.12 -48.58 -9.05
CA PHE A 144 -0.06 -47.94 -9.85
C PHE A 144 -0.36 -46.47 -10.21
N ILE A 145 -1.62 -46.03 -10.09
CA ILE A 145 -2.06 -44.68 -10.48
C ILE A 145 -1.56 -43.59 -9.51
N TRP A 146 -1.27 -43.95 -8.25
CA TRP A 146 -0.80 -43.01 -7.25
C TRP A 146 0.48 -42.26 -7.65
N ALA A 147 1.45 -42.97 -8.25
CA ALA A 147 2.73 -42.40 -8.63
C ALA A 147 2.54 -41.31 -9.71
N TYR A 148 1.73 -41.57 -10.72
CA TYR A 148 1.40 -40.57 -11.74
C TYR A 148 0.63 -39.39 -11.18
N TYR A 149 -0.33 -39.66 -10.28
CA TYR A 149 -1.12 -38.62 -9.66
C TYR A 149 -0.26 -37.65 -8.85
N PHE A 150 0.62 -38.17 -7.98
CA PHE A 150 1.49 -37.32 -7.15
C PHE A 150 2.64 -36.69 -7.96
N VAL A 151 3.15 -37.34 -9.02
CA VAL A 151 4.11 -36.72 -9.94
C VAL A 151 3.47 -35.56 -10.71
N LEU A 152 2.26 -35.74 -11.23
CA LEU A 152 1.52 -34.68 -11.92
C LEU A 152 1.18 -33.53 -10.96
N TRP A 153 0.71 -33.86 -9.75
CA TRP A 153 0.48 -32.87 -8.70
C TRP A 153 1.77 -32.09 -8.37
N GLY A 154 2.90 -32.78 -8.17
CA GLY A 154 4.19 -32.14 -7.88
C GLY A 154 4.64 -31.19 -8.99
N ALA A 155 4.46 -31.58 -10.25
CA ALA A 155 4.75 -30.72 -11.40
C ALA A 155 3.86 -29.46 -11.42
N ILE A 156 2.54 -29.62 -11.26
CA ILE A 156 1.59 -28.50 -11.21
C ILE A 156 1.87 -27.59 -10.01
N ALA A 157 2.12 -28.16 -8.84
CA ALA A 157 2.40 -27.43 -7.60
C ALA A 157 3.68 -26.60 -7.73
N THR A 158 4.72 -27.15 -8.38
CA THR A 158 5.99 -26.44 -8.63
C THR A 158 5.80 -25.29 -9.61
N ILE A 159 5.08 -25.50 -10.72
CA ILE A 159 4.76 -24.43 -11.68
C ILE A 159 3.92 -23.34 -11.00
N GLY A 160 2.92 -23.73 -10.21
CA GLY A 160 2.08 -22.82 -9.43
C GLY A 160 2.89 -22.01 -8.41
N TYR A 161 3.85 -22.63 -7.73
CA TYR A 161 4.75 -21.95 -6.81
C TYR A 161 5.62 -20.91 -7.51
N LEU A 162 6.23 -21.26 -8.65
CA LEU A 162 7.04 -20.33 -9.44
C LEU A 162 6.22 -19.15 -9.94
N ARG A 163 4.97 -19.39 -10.39
CA ARG A 163 4.04 -18.34 -10.80
C ARG A 163 3.67 -17.42 -9.62
N ALA A 164 3.36 -18.00 -8.47
CA ALA A 164 3.03 -17.23 -7.26
C ALA A 164 4.23 -16.39 -6.78
N GLY A 165 5.44 -16.96 -6.81
CA GLY A 165 6.68 -16.25 -6.47
C GLY A 165 6.96 -15.06 -7.39
N ARG A 166 6.82 -15.22 -8.71
CA ARG A 166 6.99 -14.09 -9.65
C ARG A 166 5.93 -13.01 -9.45
N ARG A 167 4.67 -13.40 -9.24
CA ARG A 167 3.58 -12.45 -8.95
C ARG A 167 3.84 -11.67 -7.65
N TYR A 168 4.40 -12.33 -6.64
CA TYR A 168 4.83 -11.66 -5.41
C TYR A 168 5.90 -10.59 -5.68
N GLU A 169 6.95 -10.92 -6.44
CA GLU A 169 8.01 -9.94 -6.78
C GLU A 169 7.48 -8.78 -7.62
N GLN A 170 6.59 -9.04 -8.59
CA GLN A 170 5.95 -8.00 -9.41
C GLN A 170 5.13 -7.03 -8.54
N ARG A 171 4.25 -7.57 -7.68
CA ARG A 171 3.45 -6.74 -6.76
C ARG A 171 4.34 -5.96 -5.80
N LYS A 172 5.40 -6.57 -5.27
CA LYS A 172 6.34 -5.89 -4.39
C LYS A 172 7.01 -4.70 -5.08
N ALA A 173 7.41 -4.84 -6.34
CA ALA A 173 7.99 -3.73 -7.11
C ALA A 173 6.96 -2.62 -7.40
N GLU A 174 5.71 -2.99 -7.70
CA GLU A 174 4.60 -2.05 -7.90
C GLU A 174 4.27 -1.28 -6.61
N TYR A 175 4.18 -1.96 -5.47
CA TYR A 175 3.99 -1.32 -4.17
C TYR A 175 5.13 -0.39 -3.79
N ALA A 176 6.38 -0.76 -4.09
CA ALA A 176 7.54 0.10 -3.83
C ALA A 176 7.46 1.42 -4.61
N LEU A 177 7.00 1.38 -5.87
CA LEU A 177 6.74 2.60 -6.65
C LEU A 177 5.60 3.43 -6.07
N LEU A 178 4.46 2.82 -5.77
CA LEU A 178 3.30 3.52 -5.22
C LEU A 178 3.64 4.20 -3.89
N ARG A 179 4.37 3.49 -3.03
CA ARG A 179 4.91 4.03 -1.78
C ARG A 179 5.81 5.23 -2.05
N ARG A 180 6.70 5.14 -3.04
CA ARG A 180 7.60 6.25 -3.37
C ARG A 180 6.86 7.48 -3.87
N HIS A 181 5.85 7.30 -4.73
CA HIS A 181 4.98 8.40 -5.16
C HIS A 181 4.24 9.04 -3.99
N ALA A 182 3.61 8.23 -3.14
CA ALA A 182 2.89 8.74 -1.97
C ALA A 182 3.82 9.48 -0.98
N GLN A 183 5.05 9.00 -0.79
CA GLN A 183 6.07 9.69 0.02
C GLN A 183 6.49 11.02 -0.60
N ASN A 184 6.74 11.04 -1.90
CA ASN A 184 7.09 12.26 -2.61
C ASN A 184 5.95 13.28 -2.60
N ASP A 185 4.69 12.85 -2.76
CA ASP A 185 3.52 13.72 -2.65
C ASP A 185 3.40 14.31 -1.24
N LEU A 186 3.66 13.50 -0.20
CA LEU A 186 3.70 13.97 1.18
C LEU A 186 4.83 14.99 1.41
N HIS A 187 6.03 14.72 0.89
CA HIS A 187 7.18 15.61 1.02
C HIS A 187 6.95 16.93 0.26
N ALA A 188 6.37 16.87 -0.94
CA ALA A 188 6.01 18.04 -1.73
C ALA A 188 4.95 18.90 -1.02
N MET A 189 3.92 18.27 -0.46
CA MET A 189 2.92 18.95 0.37
C MET A 189 3.56 19.59 1.61
N TYR A 190 4.43 18.87 2.32
CA TYR A 190 5.12 19.42 3.49
C TYR A 190 5.99 20.64 3.12
N ASN A 191 6.77 20.52 2.05
CA ASN A 191 7.64 21.60 1.56
C ASN A 191 6.84 22.83 1.07
N ALA A 192 5.57 22.66 0.68
CA ALA A 192 4.68 23.75 0.32
C ALA A 192 4.04 24.46 1.54
N CYS A 193 4.22 23.93 2.76
CA CYS A 193 3.69 24.54 3.96
C CYS A 193 4.49 25.79 4.34
N ALA A 194 3.84 26.96 4.34
CA ALA A 194 4.47 28.21 4.74
C ALA A 194 4.79 28.22 6.24
N ASP A 195 6.01 28.65 6.62
CA ASP A 195 6.46 28.80 8.01
C ASP A 195 6.12 27.60 8.90
N CYS A 196 6.32 26.38 8.38
CA CYS A 196 6.11 25.16 9.16
C CYS A 196 7.29 24.95 10.09
N PHE A 197 7.06 25.05 11.40
CA PHE A 197 8.09 24.83 12.43
C PHE A 197 8.06 23.41 13.03
N LEU A 198 7.10 22.57 12.63
CA LEU A 198 6.99 21.18 13.07
C LEU A 198 7.72 20.24 12.09
N PRO A 199 8.52 19.27 12.57
CA PRO A 199 9.01 18.19 11.73
C PRO A 199 7.86 17.32 11.22
N LEU A 200 8.00 16.72 10.03
CA LEU A 200 6.96 15.89 9.38
C LEU A 200 6.41 14.76 10.27
N ALA A 201 7.22 14.21 11.19
CA ALA A 201 6.75 13.17 12.11
C ALA A 201 5.64 13.66 13.08
N TRP A 202 5.57 14.97 13.33
CA TRP A 202 4.66 15.60 14.30
C TRP A 202 3.50 16.36 13.64
N THR A 203 3.41 16.35 12.32
CA THR A 203 2.33 17.00 11.56
C THR A 203 1.01 16.21 11.40
N PRO A 204 0.88 14.91 11.75
CA PRO A 204 -0.42 14.25 11.72
C PRO A 204 -1.47 15.00 12.55
N PRO A 205 -2.69 15.22 12.02
CA PRO A 205 -3.76 15.96 12.72
C PRO A 205 -4.05 15.54 14.16
N PRO A 206 -4.07 14.24 14.54
CA PRO A 206 -4.32 13.85 15.93
C PRO A 206 -3.20 14.32 16.88
N LEU A 207 -1.95 14.40 16.43
CA LEU A 207 -0.82 14.88 17.25
C LEU A 207 -0.90 16.39 17.44
N ILE A 208 -1.24 17.14 16.39
CA ILE A 208 -1.42 18.60 16.48
C ILE A 208 -2.54 18.96 17.46
N ASN A 209 -3.65 18.21 17.47
CA ASN A 209 -4.73 18.44 18.43
C ASN A 209 -4.26 18.24 19.88
N ARG A 210 -3.49 17.18 20.15
CA ARG A 210 -2.94 16.92 21.49
C ARG A 210 -1.95 18.00 21.92
N MET A 211 -1.09 18.48 21.01
CA MET A 211 -0.17 19.57 21.28
C MET A 211 -0.90 20.88 21.61
N LEU A 212 -1.95 21.20 20.85
CA LEU A 212 -2.80 22.35 21.11
C LEU A 212 -3.47 22.26 22.48
N GLU A 213 -4.03 21.09 22.83
CA GLU A 213 -4.64 20.86 24.14
C GLU A 213 -3.64 21.01 25.29
N ALA A 214 -2.43 20.44 25.15
CA ALA A 214 -1.37 20.53 26.17
C ALA A 214 -0.86 21.97 26.36
N LEU A 215 -0.79 22.77 25.29
CA LEU A 215 -0.42 24.18 25.37
C LEU A 215 -1.55 25.03 25.93
N GLN A 216 -2.82 24.70 25.68
CA GLN A 216 -3.96 25.46 26.21
C GLN A 216 -4.19 25.15 27.70
N SER A 217 -4.05 23.89 28.10
CA SER A 217 -4.17 23.47 29.51
C SER A 217 -3.01 23.95 30.39
N GLY A 218 -1.89 24.34 29.78
CA GLY A 218 -0.66 24.71 30.49
C GLY A 218 0.15 23.51 30.97
N GLU A 219 -0.12 22.30 30.45
CA GLU A 219 0.71 21.12 30.72
C GLU A 219 2.15 21.28 30.21
N THR A 220 2.32 22.02 29.11
CA THR A 220 3.63 22.33 28.52
C THR A 220 3.76 23.81 28.25
N SER A 221 4.99 24.34 28.39
CA SER A 221 5.28 25.77 28.18
C SER A 221 5.53 26.12 26.72
N SER A 222 6.00 25.16 25.92
CA SER A 222 6.28 25.33 24.49
C SER A 222 6.11 24.05 23.68
N VAL A 223 5.97 24.19 22.35
CA VAL A 223 5.95 23.06 21.41
C VAL A 223 7.25 22.25 21.47
N GLY A 224 8.40 22.92 21.55
CA GLY A 224 9.70 22.26 21.63
C GLY A 224 9.83 21.37 22.88
N GLU A 225 9.34 21.85 24.02
CA GLU A 225 9.28 21.05 25.25
C GLU A 225 8.40 19.81 25.08
N TYR A 226 7.23 19.95 24.45
CA TYR A 226 6.32 18.83 24.19
C TYR A 226 6.99 17.75 23.33
N ILE A 227 7.68 18.16 22.26
CA ILE A 227 8.41 17.24 21.37
C ILE A 227 9.51 16.52 22.14
N LEU A 228 10.36 17.25 22.87
CA LEU A 228 11.46 16.67 23.66
C LEU A 228 11.00 15.67 24.72
N LYS A 229 9.85 15.94 25.35
CA LYS A 229 9.25 15.05 26.36
C LYS A 229 8.70 13.75 25.75
N ASN A 230 8.14 13.84 24.54
CA ASN A 230 7.43 12.73 23.89
C ASN A 230 8.22 12.04 22.77
N GLU A 231 9.44 12.49 22.47
CA GLU A 231 10.30 11.81 21.52
C GLU A 231 10.68 10.40 22.03
N PRO A 232 10.51 9.34 21.23
CA PRO A 232 10.74 7.95 21.64
C PRO A 232 12.21 7.64 22.02
N ASN A 233 13.15 8.55 21.70
CA ASN A 233 14.57 8.42 22.04
C ASN A 233 15.02 9.26 23.26
N SER A 234 14.15 10.09 23.84
CA SER A 234 14.49 10.96 24.99
C SER A 234 14.86 10.16 26.25
N GLY A 235 14.23 9.00 26.45
CA GLY A 235 14.56 8.08 27.56
C GLY A 235 15.92 7.37 27.46
N LYS A 236 16.56 7.35 26.29
CA LYS A 236 17.90 6.73 26.11
C LYS A 236 19.06 7.71 26.24
N LYS A 237 18.83 9.02 26.05
CA LYS A 237 19.89 10.04 26.16
C LYS A 237 20.05 10.62 27.57
N LEU A 238 19.07 10.46 28.46
CA LEU A 238 19.15 10.86 29.87
C LEU A 238 19.75 9.78 30.78
N ALA A 239 20.16 8.63 30.22
CA ALA A 239 20.72 7.49 30.92
C ALA A 239 22.16 7.13 30.48
N ALA A 240 22.83 8.04 29.78
CA ALA A 240 24.27 7.97 29.43
C ALA A 240 24.98 9.19 30.03
#